data_AF-A0A2I0N9B9-F1
#
_entry.id   AF-A0A2I0N9B9-F1
#
_cell.length_a   1.000
_cell.length_b   1.000
_cell.length_c   1.000
_cell.angle_alpha   90.00
_cell.angle_beta   90.00
_cell.angle_gamma   90.00
#
_symmetry.space_group_name_H-M   'P 1'
#
loop_
_entity.id
_entity.type
_entity.pdbx_description
1 polymer ?
#
loop_
_entity_poly.entity_id
_entity_poly.type
_entity_poly.pdbx_seq_one_letter_code
_entity_poly.pdbx_strand_id
1 'polypeptide(L)'
;MVLRILGNMPVSQILDIIRVAAALSVLAYASISDLKTRRVNNYAWVALAAVGVIALFVQIAFREADWFYLMFTPLLVIVIYFLYRFRLIYGGADAKALIALAITFPFWPSVPLGAFPLWRSFFPFAYVILANSVLMLSLLPLLFLAYNLVNLRGKVEFPHCLLGFKIPTATARGRFLWPLEKLDDGKRRYVSSLRTKLGLDETAVEFAAAGIERIWVTPKIPFIVVLNIGLIVSLFCGDIISKIISLLV
;
A
#
# COMPACT_ATOMS: atom_id res chain seq x y z
N MET A 1 -25.77 -23.55 8.47
CA MET A 1 -25.13 -23.66 7.14
C MET A 1 -23.62 -23.38 7.22
N VAL A 2 -23.19 -22.22 7.74
CA VAL A 2 -21.75 -21.86 7.93
C VAL A 2 -20.97 -22.89 8.78
N LEU A 3 -21.51 -23.31 9.92
CA LEU A 3 -20.90 -24.34 10.79
C LEU A 3 -20.73 -25.72 10.14
N ARG A 4 -21.57 -26.06 9.15
CA ARG A 4 -21.53 -27.34 8.43
C ARG A 4 -20.48 -27.31 7.30
N ILE A 5 -20.23 -26.13 6.74
CA ILE A 5 -19.19 -25.88 5.72
C ILE A 5 -17.80 -25.90 6.39
N LEU A 6 -17.66 -25.30 7.57
CA LEU A 6 -16.42 -25.30 8.34
C LEU A 6 -16.00 -26.71 8.80
N GLY A 7 -16.95 -27.60 9.08
CA GLY A 7 -16.67 -28.96 9.57
C GLY A 7 -16.00 -29.90 8.56
N ASN A 8 -16.03 -29.56 7.26
CA ASN A 8 -15.43 -30.38 6.19
C ASN A 8 -14.19 -29.73 5.55
N MET A 9 -13.76 -28.56 6.03
CA MET A 9 -12.59 -27.86 5.48
C MET A 9 -11.28 -28.40 6.07
N PRO A 10 -10.23 -28.56 5.26
CA PRO A 10 -8.90 -28.85 5.79
C PRO A 10 -8.45 -27.71 6.71
N VAL A 11 -7.62 -28.05 7.70
CA VAL A 11 -7.17 -27.12 8.73
C VAL A 11 -6.46 -25.91 8.10
N SER A 12 -5.63 -26.11 7.08
CA SER A 12 -5.01 -25.02 6.29
C SER A 12 -6.00 -23.99 5.77
N GLN A 13 -7.15 -24.41 5.22
CA GLN A 13 -8.14 -23.46 4.69
C GLN A 13 -8.75 -22.59 5.79
N ILE A 14 -9.04 -23.19 6.95
CA ILE A 14 -9.57 -22.45 8.10
C ILE A 14 -8.54 -21.43 8.59
N LEU A 15 -7.27 -21.84 8.70
CA LEU A 15 -6.17 -20.95 9.09
C LEU A 15 -5.96 -19.82 8.07
N ASP A 16 -6.06 -20.09 6.79
CA ASP A 16 -5.91 -19.10 5.73
C ASP A 16 -7.04 -18.08 5.73
N ILE A 17 -8.29 -18.51 5.98
CA ILE A 17 -9.42 -17.60 6.18
C ILE A 17 -9.14 -16.66 7.37
N ILE A 18 -8.64 -17.19 8.48
CA ILE A 18 -8.31 -16.41 9.67
C ILE A 18 -7.19 -15.39 9.36
N ARG A 19 -6.11 -15.81 8.69
CA ARG A 19 -5.00 -14.94 8.27
C ARG A 19 -5.50 -13.81 7.37
N VAL A 20 -6.29 -14.13 6.35
CA VAL A 20 -6.85 -13.16 5.40
C VAL A 20 -7.78 -12.18 6.10
N ALA A 21 -8.70 -12.66 6.94
CA ALA A 21 -9.62 -11.81 7.69
C ALA A 21 -8.88 -10.86 8.65
N ALA A 22 -7.88 -11.37 9.37
CA ALA A 22 -7.04 -10.58 10.26
C ALA A 22 -6.23 -9.52 9.48
N ALA A 23 -5.58 -9.91 8.39
CA ALA A 23 -4.80 -9.00 7.56
C ALA A 23 -5.65 -7.88 6.95
N LEU A 24 -6.81 -8.21 6.37
CA LEU A 24 -7.73 -7.22 5.80
C LEU A 24 -8.23 -6.24 6.87
N SER A 25 -8.58 -6.75 8.05
CA SER A 25 -9.10 -5.93 9.14
C SER A 25 -8.03 -5.01 9.73
N VAL A 26 -6.83 -5.54 9.98
CA VAL A 26 -5.69 -4.77 10.50
C VAL A 26 -5.21 -3.73 9.49
N LEU A 27 -5.07 -4.09 8.21
CA LEU A 27 -4.67 -3.15 7.17
C LEU A 27 -5.73 -2.09 6.89
N ALA A 28 -7.02 -2.44 6.94
CA ALA A 28 -8.10 -1.45 6.82
C ALA A 28 -8.09 -0.46 8.00
N TYR A 29 -7.96 -0.95 9.23
CA TYR A 29 -7.79 -0.10 10.42
C TYR A 29 -6.56 0.80 10.29
N ALA A 30 -5.40 0.23 9.92
CA ALA A 30 -4.16 0.96 9.76
C ALA A 30 -4.25 2.00 8.64
N SER A 31 -4.92 1.68 7.53
CA SER A 31 -5.19 2.60 6.42
C SER A 31 -6.01 3.80 6.89
N ILE A 32 -7.09 3.56 7.64
CA ILE A 32 -7.95 4.63 8.16
C ILE A 32 -7.20 5.47 9.20
N SER A 33 -6.45 4.82 10.10
CA SER A 33 -5.65 5.49 11.13
C SER A 33 -4.57 6.37 10.51
N ASP A 34 -3.85 5.88 9.49
CA ASP A 34 -2.79 6.66 8.83
C ASP A 34 -3.36 7.82 8.01
N LEU A 35 -4.49 7.62 7.32
CA LEU A 35 -5.16 8.70 6.60
C LEU A 35 -5.64 9.83 7.52
N LYS A 36 -6.15 9.51 8.72
CA LYS A 36 -6.68 10.49 9.67
C LYS A 36 -5.61 11.13 10.55
N THR A 37 -4.68 10.34 11.07
CA THR A 37 -3.77 10.76 12.16
C THR A 37 -2.29 10.65 11.80
N ARG A 38 -1.95 10.11 10.62
CA ARG A 38 -0.57 9.87 10.16
C ARG A 38 0.26 8.99 11.09
N ARG A 39 -0.41 8.20 11.92
CA ARG A 39 0.18 7.28 12.88
C ARG A 39 -0.65 6.01 12.91
N VAL A 40 0.03 4.88 13.09
CA VAL A 40 -0.60 3.58 13.33
C VAL A 40 -0.02 2.99 14.60
N ASN A 41 -0.89 2.44 15.45
CA ASN A 41 -0.47 1.84 16.70
C ASN A 41 0.34 0.56 16.45
N ASN A 42 1.47 0.40 17.14
CA ASN A 42 2.34 -0.77 16.99
C ASN A 42 1.65 -2.09 17.33
N TYR A 43 0.65 -2.07 18.23
CA TYR A 43 -0.10 -3.27 18.60
C TYR A 43 -0.81 -3.91 17.41
N ALA A 44 -1.19 -3.13 16.38
CA ALA A 44 -1.80 -3.66 15.16
C ALA A 44 -0.88 -4.67 14.45
N TRP A 45 0.41 -4.32 14.32
CA TRP A 45 1.41 -5.17 13.66
C TRP A 45 1.75 -6.40 14.49
N VAL A 46 1.87 -6.23 15.80
CA VAL A 46 2.14 -7.34 16.73
C VAL A 46 0.98 -8.32 16.75
N ALA A 47 -0.26 -7.84 16.80
CA ALA A 47 -1.45 -8.68 16.75
C ALA A 47 -1.52 -9.49 15.44
N LEU A 48 -1.29 -8.84 14.29
CA LEU A 48 -1.27 -9.51 13.00
C LEU A 48 -0.17 -10.57 12.92
N ALA A 49 1.05 -10.24 13.34
CA ALA A 49 2.16 -11.19 13.38
C ALA A 49 1.88 -12.36 14.33
N ALA A 50 1.26 -12.12 15.49
CA ALA A 50 0.89 -13.16 16.44
C ALA A 50 -0.11 -14.15 15.83
N VAL A 51 -1.14 -13.66 15.11
CA VAL A 51 -2.06 -14.52 14.34
C VAL A 51 -1.29 -15.37 13.33
N GLY A 52 -0.37 -14.75 12.59
CA GLY A 52 0.50 -15.45 11.63
C GLY A 52 1.32 -16.58 12.24
N VAL A 53 2.01 -16.28 13.35
CA VAL A 53 2.86 -17.24 14.08
C VAL A 53 2.03 -18.39 14.64
N ILE A 54 0.90 -18.10 15.31
CA ILE A 54 0.03 -19.13 15.88
C ILE A 54 -0.49 -20.04 14.77
N ALA A 55 -0.99 -19.46 13.67
CA ALA A 55 -1.47 -20.25 12.54
C ALA A 55 -0.35 -21.09 11.90
N LEU A 56 0.87 -20.56 11.83
CA LEU A 56 2.02 -21.30 11.32
C LEU A 56 2.37 -22.51 12.20
N PHE A 57 2.40 -22.34 13.53
CA PHE A 57 2.67 -23.45 14.45
C PHE A 57 1.63 -24.55 14.32
N VAL A 58 0.34 -24.20 14.23
CA VAL A 58 -0.73 -25.17 13.98
C VAL A 58 -0.49 -25.88 12.65
N GLN A 59 -0.22 -25.15 11.57
CA GLN A 59 -0.03 -25.76 10.25
C GLN A 59 1.18 -26.71 10.17
N ILE A 60 2.29 -26.39 10.84
CA ILE A 60 3.45 -27.28 10.95
C ILE A 60 3.09 -28.55 11.74
N ALA A 61 2.32 -28.43 12.82
CA ALA A 61 1.90 -29.58 13.64
C ALA A 61 1.07 -30.61 12.83
N PHE A 62 0.28 -30.13 11.86
CA PHE A 62 -0.50 -30.97 10.95
C PHE A 62 0.30 -31.44 9.71
N ARG A 63 1.61 -31.16 9.61
CA ARG A 63 2.49 -31.48 8.47
C ARG A 63 2.03 -30.90 7.12
N GLU A 64 1.32 -29.77 7.14
CA GLU A 64 0.82 -29.07 5.95
C GLU A 64 1.71 -27.88 5.57
N ALA A 65 3.03 -28.04 5.67
CA ALA A 65 4.00 -26.95 5.49
C ALA A 65 4.99 -27.24 4.36
N ASP A 66 5.11 -26.29 3.43
CA ASP A 66 6.08 -26.32 2.35
C ASP A 66 7.38 -25.63 2.78
N TRP A 67 8.46 -26.40 2.86
CA TRP A 67 9.78 -25.92 3.30
C TRP A 67 10.33 -24.82 2.40
N PHE A 68 10.04 -24.84 1.09
CA PHE A 68 10.54 -23.84 0.17
C PHE A 68 10.02 -22.45 0.53
N TYR A 69 8.71 -22.32 0.73
CA TYR A 69 8.06 -21.06 1.09
C TYR A 69 8.48 -20.59 2.50
N LEU A 70 8.67 -21.52 3.44
CA LEU A 70 9.13 -21.18 4.80
C LEU A 70 10.52 -20.58 4.84
N MET A 71 11.44 -21.01 3.97
CA MET A 71 12.78 -20.41 3.88
C MET A 71 12.75 -18.99 3.31
N PHE A 72 11.76 -18.68 2.47
CA PHE A 72 11.65 -17.34 1.89
C PHE A 72 11.11 -16.31 2.89
N THR A 73 10.26 -16.70 3.84
CA THR A 73 9.73 -15.79 4.85
C THR A 73 10.81 -15.03 5.64
N PRO A 74 11.79 -15.68 6.30
CA PRO A 74 12.85 -14.97 7.02
C PRO A 74 13.73 -14.17 6.06
N LEU A 75 13.98 -14.66 4.84
CA LEU A 75 14.71 -13.91 3.82
C LEU A 75 14.02 -12.58 3.49
N LEU A 76 12.71 -12.60 3.25
CA LEU A 76 11.92 -11.40 2.96
C LEU A 76 11.94 -10.43 4.14
N VAL A 77 11.80 -10.92 5.37
CA VAL A 77 11.90 -10.09 6.59
C VAL A 77 13.28 -9.43 6.70
N ILE A 78 14.36 -10.18 6.46
CA ILE A 78 15.73 -9.67 6.46
C ILE A 78 15.90 -8.60 5.39
N VAL A 79 15.43 -8.83 4.16
CA VAL A 79 15.48 -7.85 3.07
C VAL A 79 14.73 -6.58 3.45
N ILE A 80 13.49 -6.67 3.96
CA ILE A 80 12.72 -5.50 4.41
C ILE A 80 13.46 -4.75 5.52
N TYR A 81 14.02 -5.47 6.49
CA TYR A 81 14.79 -4.87 7.57
C TYR A 81 16.04 -4.13 7.05
N PHE A 82 16.78 -4.71 6.11
CA PHE A 82 17.91 -4.04 5.47
C PHE A 82 17.48 -2.79 4.69
N LEU A 83 16.43 -2.89 3.88
CA LEU A 83 15.88 -1.75 3.14
C LEU A 83 15.47 -0.61 4.09
N TYR A 84 14.89 -0.94 5.24
CA TYR A 84 14.59 0.03 6.28
C TYR A 84 15.86 0.62 6.92
N ARG A 85 16.85 -0.23 7.27
CA ARG A 85 18.09 0.20 7.93
C ARG A 85 18.93 1.14 7.07
N PHE A 86 18.97 0.89 5.76
CA PHE A 86 19.62 1.72 4.76
C PHE A 86 18.77 2.91 4.29
N ARG A 87 17.61 3.15 4.93
CA ARG A 87 16.68 4.25 4.62
C ARG A 87 16.18 4.25 3.17
N LEU A 88 16.14 3.09 2.52
CA LEU A 88 15.46 2.91 1.24
C LEU A 88 13.94 2.91 1.45
N ILE A 89 13.48 2.34 2.58
CA ILE A 89 12.10 2.48 3.07
C ILE A 89 12.12 3.51 4.21
N TYR A 90 11.61 4.71 3.94
CA TYR A 90 11.59 5.82 4.91
C TYR A 90 10.52 5.64 6.01
N GLY A 91 9.49 4.83 5.78
CA GLY A 91 8.37 4.62 6.69
C GLY A 91 8.56 3.46 7.66
N GLY A 92 8.66 3.74 8.96
CA GLY A 92 8.73 2.69 9.98
C GLY A 92 7.45 1.86 10.11
N ALA A 93 6.28 2.46 9.87
CA ALA A 93 5.01 1.74 9.86
C ALA A 93 4.91 0.80 8.64
N ASP A 94 5.41 1.24 7.48
CA ASP A 94 5.42 0.46 6.24
C ASP A 94 6.27 -0.80 6.37
N ALA A 95 7.49 -0.66 6.92
CA ALA A 95 8.37 -1.80 7.17
C ALA A 95 7.74 -2.81 8.14
N LYS A 96 7.10 -2.33 9.23
CA LYS A 96 6.40 -3.21 10.19
C LYS A 96 5.22 -3.92 9.55
N ALA A 97 4.45 -3.24 8.70
CA ALA A 97 3.33 -3.84 7.99
C ALA A 97 3.81 -4.96 7.06
N LEU A 98 4.87 -4.72 6.28
CA LEU A 98 5.45 -5.71 5.39
C LEU A 98 6.01 -6.92 6.15
N ILE A 99 6.71 -6.70 7.27
CA ILE A 99 7.21 -7.79 8.11
C ILE A 99 6.05 -8.59 8.71
N ALA A 100 5.01 -7.93 9.24
CA ALA A 100 3.84 -8.61 9.78
C ALA A 100 3.12 -9.43 8.71
N LEU A 101 3.01 -8.93 7.48
CA LEU A 101 2.45 -9.67 6.34
C LEU A 101 3.31 -10.87 5.93
N ALA A 102 4.64 -10.72 5.89
CA ALA A 102 5.56 -11.82 5.62
C ALA A 102 5.40 -12.97 6.61
N ILE A 103 5.27 -12.64 7.90
CA ILE A 103 5.02 -13.61 8.97
C ILE A 103 3.62 -14.22 8.88
N THR A 104 2.62 -13.44 8.48
CA THR A 104 1.22 -13.88 8.38
C THR A 104 0.99 -14.81 7.19
N PHE A 105 1.65 -14.54 6.06
CA PHE A 105 1.49 -15.27 4.82
C PHE A 105 2.81 -15.88 4.34
N PRO A 106 3.32 -16.91 5.05
CA PRO A 106 4.43 -17.70 4.53
C PRO A 106 4.02 -18.46 3.26
N PHE A 107 2.76 -18.88 3.16
CA PHE A 107 2.21 -19.66 2.06
C PHE A 107 1.17 -18.89 1.25
N TRP A 108 0.84 -19.43 0.07
CA TRP A 108 -0.33 -18.99 -0.69
C TRP A 108 -1.62 -19.34 0.06
N PRO A 109 -2.51 -18.36 0.33
CA PRO A 109 -3.75 -18.63 1.03
C PRO A 109 -4.70 -19.45 0.15
N SER A 110 -5.24 -20.53 0.71
CA SER A 110 -6.12 -21.48 0.04
C SER A 110 -7.61 -21.19 0.28
N VAL A 111 -8.00 -19.92 0.33
CA VAL A 111 -9.39 -19.51 0.64
C VAL A 111 -10.35 -19.98 -0.46
N PRO A 112 -11.56 -20.51 -0.13
CA PRO A 112 -12.54 -21.01 -1.09
C PRO A 112 -13.27 -19.86 -1.82
N LEU A 113 -12.53 -19.07 -2.61
CA LEU A 113 -13.06 -17.95 -3.41
C LEU A 113 -13.42 -18.36 -4.84
N GLY A 114 -13.72 -19.64 -5.08
CA GLY A 114 -14.00 -20.16 -6.43
C GLY A 114 -12.73 -20.24 -7.28
N ALA A 115 -12.70 -19.52 -8.41
CA ALA A 115 -11.60 -19.54 -9.38
C ALA A 115 -10.41 -18.64 -8.99
N PHE A 116 -10.43 -18.01 -7.82
CA PHE A 116 -9.41 -17.07 -7.38
C PHE A 116 -8.36 -17.71 -6.46
N PRO A 117 -7.09 -17.27 -6.50
CA PRO A 117 -6.53 -16.25 -7.40
C PRO A 117 -6.37 -16.75 -8.84
N LEU A 118 -6.54 -15.84 -9.83
CA LEU A 118 -6.44 -16.17 -11.26
C LEU A 118 -5.05 -16.70 -11.68
N TRP A 119 -3.98 -16.13 -11.13
CA TRP A 119 -2.61 -16.46 -11.50
C TRP A 119 -1.74 -16.72 -10.27
N ARG A 120 -1.34 -17.97 -10.06
CA ARG A 120 -0.36 -18.33 -9.03
C ARG A 120 1.04 -18.29 -9.61
N SER A 121 2.00 -17.83 -8.82
CA SER A 121 3.41 -17.85 -9.15
C SER A 121 4.21 -18.61 -8.10
N PHE A 122 5.49 -18.80 -8.39
CA PHE A 122 6.44 -19.43 -7.49
C PHE A 122 6.80 -18.54 -6.28
N PHE A 123 6.58 -17.23 -6.36
CA PHE A 123 6.92 -16.32 -5.28
C PHE A 123 5.93 -16.47 -4.11
N PRO A 124 6.36 -16.29 -2.85
CA PRO A 124 5.44 -16.35 -1.71
C PRO A 124 4.45 -15.20 -1.73
N PHE A 125 3.31 -15.44 -1.12
CA PHE A 125 2.19 -14.52 -1.17
C PHE A 125 2.51 -13.12 -0.61
N ALA A 126 3.31 -13.02 0.44
CA ALA A 126 3.76 -11.74 0.98
C ALA A 126 4.56 -10.89 -0.04
N TYR A 127 5.38 -11.53 -0.88
CA TYR A 127 6.04 -10.85 -1.99
C TYR A 127 5.03 -10.39 -3.04
N VAL A 128 4.06 -11.24 -3.39
CA VAL A 128 3.01 -10.92 -4.37
C VAL A 128 2.18 -9.72 -3.93
N ILE A 129 1.84 -9.62 -2.63
CA ILE A 129 1.18 -8.44 -2.06
C ILE A 129 2.02 -7.19 -2.30
N LEU A 130 3.32 -7.22 -1.93
CA LEU A 130 4.23 -6.10 -2.13
C LEU A 130 4.35 -5.71 -3.62
N ALA A 131 4.55 -6.69 -4.49
CA ALA A 131 4.67 -6.51 -5.93
C ALA A 131 3.42 -5.83 -6.52
N ASN A 132 2.23 -6.37 -6.21
CA ASN A 132 0.96 -5.80 -6.65
C ASN A 132 0.73 -4.40 -6.05
N SER A 133 1.13 -4.14 -4.81
CA SER A 133 1.05 -2.80 -4.21
C SER A 133 1.94 -1.78 -4.93
N VAL A 134 3.17 -2.15 -5.27
CA VAL A 134 4.06 -1.27 -6.06
C VAL A 134 3.46 -1.03 -7.45
N LEU A 135 2.86 -2.05 -8.07
CA LEU A 135 2.14 -1.90 -9.33
C LEU A 135 0.97 -0.91 -9.19
N MET A 136 0.14 -1.03 -8.15
CA MET A 136 -0.95 -0.09 -7.89
C MET A 136 -0.46 1.34 -7.65
N LEU A 137 0.69 1.50 -6.98
CA LEU A 137 1.33 2.80 -6.80
C LEU A 137 1.77 3.39 -8.15
N SER A 138 2.30 2.57 -9.06
CA SER A 138 2.73 3.00 -10.40
C SER A 138 1.57 3.46 -11.29
N LEU A 139 0.33 3.10 -10.95
CA LEU A 139 -0.88 3.57 -11.65
C LEU A 139 -1.35 4.96 -11.17
N LEU A 140 -0.88 5.46 -10.02
CA LEU A 140 -1.29 6.77 -9.50
C LEU A 140 -1.05 7.93 -10.48
N PRO A 141 0.09 8.02 -11.19
CA PRO A 141 0.29 9.06 -12.19
C PRO A 141 -0.77 9.06 -13.29
N LEU A 142 -1.23 7.87 -13.71
CA LEU A 142 -2.29 7.72 -14.71
C LEU A 142 -3.65 8.14 -14.14
N LEU A 143 -3.91 7.85 -12.86
CA LEU A 143 -5.12 8.31 -12.17
C LEU A 143 -5.15 9.84 -12.04
N PHE A 144 -4.01 10.47 -11.72
CA PHE A 144 -3.92 11.94 -11.70
C PHE A 144 -4.10 12.56 -13.08
N LEU A 145 -3.54 11.94 -14.13
CA LEU A 145 -3.76 12.37 -15.50
C LEU A 145 -5.25 12.37 -15.86
N ALA A 146 -5.93 11.24 -15.61
CA ALA A 146 -7.35 11.10 -15.88
C ALA A 146 -8.18 12.13 -15.10
N TYR A 147 -7.90 12.31 -13.80
CA TYR A 147 -8.56 13.31 -12.96
C TYR A 147 -8.36 14.74 -13.50
N ASN A 148 -7.13 15.08 -13.89
CA ASN A 148 -6.80 16.41 -14.40
C ASN A 148 -7.41 16.67 -15.79
N LEU A 149 -7.49 15.68 -16.66
CA LEU A 149 -8.14 15.81 -17.97
C LEU A 149 -9.61 16.17 -17.83
N VAL A 150 -10.32 15.55 -16.87
CA VAL A 150 -11.72 15.82 -16.59
C VAL A 150 -11.91 17.19 -15.92
N ASN A 151 -11.07 17.53 -14.94
CA ASN A 151 -11.30 18.70 -14.08
C ASN A 151 -10.64 20.00 -14.55
N LEU A 152 -9.59 19.94 -15.37
CA LEU A 152 -8.85 21.12 -15.84
C LEU A 152 -9.26 21.58 -17.25
N ARG A 153 -10.23 20.91 -17.91
CA ARG A 153 -10.85 21.31 -19.20
C ARG A 153 -9.82 21.84 -20.23
N GLY A 154 -8.73 21.12 -20.45
CA GLY A 154 -7.70 21.48 -21.44
C GLY A 154 -6.49 22.28 -20.91
N LYS A 155 -6.50 22.75 -19.66
CA LYS A 155 -5.32 23.40 -19.02
C LYS A 155 -4.41 22.38 -18.31
N VAL A 156 -4.03 21.34 -19.03
CA VAL A 156 -3.19 20.25 -18.51
C VAL A 156 -1.72 20.63 -18.69
N GLU A 157 -1.02 20.90 -17.59
CA GLU A 157 0.41 21.21 -17.61
C GLU A 157 1.21 19.90 -17.49
N PHE A 158 1.64 19.34 -18.62
CA PHE A 158 2.50 18.15 -18.64
C PHE A 158 3.96 18.52 -18.28
N PRO A 159 4.70 17.69 -17.51
CA PRO A 159 4.32 16.42 -16.88
C PRO A 159 3.69 16.56 -15.48
N HIS A 160 3.47 17.79 -14.98
CA HIS A 160 3.02 18.07 -13.61
C HIS A 160 1.64 17.48 -13.30
N CYS A 161 0.77 17.37 -14.30
CA CYS A 161 -0.52 16.70 -14.18
C CYS A 161 -0.42 15.19 -13.81
N LEU A 162 0.76 14.58 -13.94
CA LEU A 162 1.03 13.20 -13.50
C LEU A 162 1.40 13.12 -12.02
N LEU A 163 1.79 14.24 -11.39
CA LEU A 163 2.36 14.26 -10.05
C LEU A 163 1.39 14.77 -8.99
N GLY A 164 0.28 15.40 -9.39
CA GLY A 164 -0.68 16.00 -8.47
C GLY A 164 -1.88 16.63 -9.18
N PHE A 165 -2.60 17.50 -8.48
CA PHE A 165 -3.77 18.22 -9.00
C PHE A 165 -3.81 19.66 -8.44
N LYS A 166 -4.61 20.54 -9.04
CA LYS A 166 -4.81 21.91 -8.54
C LYS A 166 -5.97 22.00 -7.56
N ILE A 167 -5.79 22.73 -6.47
CA ILE A 167 -6.87 23.09 -5.53
C ILE A 167 -6.94 24.61 -5.31
N PRO A 168 -8.12 25.15 -4.96
CA PRO A 168 -8.24 26.54 -4.53
C PRO A 168 -7.43 26.81 -3.26
N THR A 169 -6.66 27.89 -3.23
CA THR A 169 -5.84 28.32 -2.07
C THR A 169 -6.70 28.52 -0.82
N ALA A 170 -7.92 29.03 -0.98
CA ALA A 170 -8.90 29.19 0.11
C ALA A 170 -9.25 27.87 0.82
N THR A 171 -9.22 26.74 0.10
CA THR A 171 -9.59 25.41 0.62
C THR A 171 -8.39 24.52 0.93
N ALA A 172 -7.18 25.01 0.70
CA ALA A 172 -5.95 24.25 0.87
C ALA A 172 -5.63 24.00 2.35
N ARG A 173 -5.98 24.94 3.23
CA ARG A 173 -5.61 24.89 4.64
C ARG A 173 -6.14 23.64 5.35
N GLY A 174 -5.31 23.07 6.22
CA GLY A 174 -5.67 21.91 7.04
C GLY A 174 -5.79 20.58 6.28
N ARG A 175 -5.47 20.55 4.97
CA ARG A 175 -5.41 19.30 4.20
C ARG A 175 -4.03 18.67 4.29
N PHE A 176 -3.96 17.34 4.37
CA PHE A 176 -2.70 16.60 4.35
C PHE A 176 -2.15 16.40 2.93
N LEU A 177 -1.88 17.51 2.26
CA LEU A 177 -1.33 17.55 0.90
C LEU A 177 0.03 18.24 0.92
N TRP A 178 0.86 17.93 -0.05
CA TRP A 178 2.15 18.57 -0.23
C TRP A 178 2.10 19.57 -1.39
N PRO A 179 2.49 20.83 -1.17
CA PRO A 179 2.52 21.82 -2.24
C PRO A 179 3.65 21.51 -3.21
N LEU A 180 3.35 21.49 -4.50
CA LEU A 180 4.32 21.26 -5.59
C LEU A 180 4.92 22.55 -6.14
N GLU A 181 4.48 23.70 -5.62
CA GLU A 181 4.93 25.02 -6.03
C GLU A 181 5.35 25.83 -4.80
N LYS A 182 6.30 26.74 -5.01
CA LYS A 182 6.69 27.79 -4.08
C LYS A 182 6.73 29.11 -4.83
N LEU A 183 6.50 30.22 -4.13
CA LEU A 183 6.83 31.55 -4.63
C LEU A 183 8.29 31.86 -4.29
N ASP A 184 9.07 32.17 -5.32
CA ASP A 184 10.44 32.69 -5.18
C ASP A 184 10.50 34.02 -5.92
N ASP A 185 10.68 35.11 -5.17
CA ASP A 185 10.71 36.48 -5.70
C ASP A 185 9.48 36.84 -6.56
N GLY A 186 8.28 36.47 -6.08
CA GLY A 186 7.00 36.70 -6.78
C GLY A 186 6.76 35.81 -8.01
N LYS A 187 7.72 34.97 -8.41
CA LYS A 187 7.58 34.01 -9.52
C LYS A 187 7.26 32.62 -8.98
N ARG A 188 6.40 31.90 -9.72
CA ARG A 188 6.10 30.50 -9.41
C ARG A 188 7.30 29.63 -9.76
N ARG A 189 7.79 28.87 -8.79
CA ARG A 189 8.78 27.83 -9.03
C ARG A 189 8.25 26.49 -8.55
N TYR A 190 8.33 25.48 -9.41
CA TYR A 190 8.01 24.11 -9.02
C TYR A 190 9.09 23.58 -8.07
N VAL A 191 8.65 22.90 -7.02
CA VAL A 191 9.54 22.33 -6.02
C VAL A 191 9.15 20.89 -5.77
N SER A 192 10.17 20.04 -5.57
CA SER A 192 9.94 18.71 -5.05
C SER A 192 9.64 18.82 -3.56
N SER A 193 8.37 18.69 -3.18
CA SER A 193 7.92 18.76 -1.79
C SER A 193 8.61 17.72 -0.89
N LEU A 194 9.10 16.63 -1.48
CA LEU A 194 9.89 15.58 -0.83
C LEU A 194 11.20 16.12 -0.22
N ARG A 195 11.77 17.18 -0.79
CA ARG A 195 13.09 17.70 -0.40
C ARG A 195 13.02 18.95 0.47
N THR A 196 12.00 19.78 0.30
CA THR A 196 11.98 21.15 0.87
C THR A 196 11.18 21.30 2.18
N LYS A 197 10.52 20.24 2.67
CA LYS A 197 9.65 20.29 3.88
C LYS A 197 8.71 21.51 3.89
N LEU A 198 8.08 21.80 2.75
CA LEU A 198 7.19 22.96 2.65
C LEU A 198 5.86 22.69 3.35
N GLY A 199 5.42 23.62 4.20
CA GLY A 199 4.09 23.62 4.81
C GLY A 199 3.03 24.08 3.81
N LEU A 200 1.96 23.29 3.64
CA LEU A 200 0.85 23.65 2.75
C LEU A 200 0.18 24.95 3.20
N ASP A 201 -0.02 25.12 4.52
CA ASP A 201 -0.71 26.28 5.07
C ASP A 201 0.06 27.58 4.81
N GLU A 202 1.38 27.57 5.05
CA GLU A 202 2.29 28.70 4.78
C GLU A 202 2.29 29.05 3.30
N THR A 203 2.45 28.03 2.44
CA THR A 203 2.44 28.22 0.98
C THR A 203 1.10 28.76 0.49
N ALA A 204 -0.02 28.28 1.04
CA ALA A 204 -1.34 28.77 0.68
C ALA A 204 -1.54 30.25 1.08
N VAL A 205 -0.96 30.70 2.19
CA VAL A 205 -0.98 32.11 2.60
C VAL A 205 -0.20 32.98 1.62
N GLU A 206 1.04 32.58 1.28
CA GLU A 206 1.88 33.30 0.34
C GLU A 206 1.20 33.43 -1.04
N PHE A 207 0.61 32.34 -1.54
CA PHE A 207 -0.09 32.34 -2.81
C PHE A 207 -1.36 33.18 -2.79
N ALA A 208 -2.14 33.14 -1.71
CA ALA A 208 -3.31 34.00 -1.56
C ALA A 208 -2.91 35.49 -1.51
N ALA A 209 -1.83 35.84 -0.81
CA ALA A 209 -1.31 37.21 -0.76
C ALA A 209 -0.83 37.71 -2.13
N ALA A 210 -0.31 36.81 -2.98
CA ALA A 210 0.08 37.11 -4.35
C ALA A 210 -1.08 37.11 -5.36
N GLY A 211 -2.34 37.00 -4.91
CA GLY A 211 -3.53 36.95 -5.79
C GLY A 211 -3.67 35.65 -6.58
N ILE A 212 -3.00 34.58 -6.17
CA ILE A 212 -3.07 33.28 -6.83
C ILE A 212 -4.20 32.45 -6.23
N GLU A 213 -5.19 32.14 -7.07
CA GLU A 213 -6.38 31.39 -6.63
C GLU A 213 -6.15 29.88 -6.50
N ARG A 214 -5.18 29.30 -7.22
CA ARG A 214 -4.97 27.85 -7.29
C ARG A 214 -3.51 27.45 -7.19
N ILE A 215 -3.26 26.40 -6.41
CA ILE A 215 -1.95 25.79 -6.18
C ILE A 215 -1.92 24.34 -6.62
N TRP A 216 -0.80 23.88 -7.17
CA TRP A 216 -0.54 22.47 -7.39
C TRP A 216 -0.18 21.77 -6.08
N VAL A 217 -0.83 20.63 -5.85
CA VAL A 217 -0.62 19.81 -4.67
C VAL A 217 -0.55 18.33 -5.04
N THR A 218 0.20 17.56 -4.27
CA THR A 218 0.23 16.10 -4.36
C THR A 218 -0.28 15.47 -3.06
N PRO A 219 -1.14 14.44 -3.11
CA PRO A 219 -1.63 13.81 -1.91
C PRO A 219 -0.54 12.98 -1.26
N LYS A 220 -0.41 13.09 0.07
CA LYS A 220 0.45 12.22 0.85
C LYS A 220 -0.26 10.88 1.06
N ILE A 221 -0.22 10.00 0.07
CA ILE A 221 -0.88 8.69 0.14
C ILE A 221 -0.05 7.75 1.03
N PRO A 222 -0.62 7.22 2.13
CA PRO A 222 0.06 6.21 2.94
C PRO A 222 0.31 4.94 2.13
N PHE A 223 1.51 4.40 2.19
CA PHE A 223 1.80 3.13 1.52
C PHE A 223 0.94 1.98 2.06
N ILE A 224 0.55 2.02 3.33
CA ILE A 224 -0.38 1.06 3.95
C ILE A 224 -1.73 0.96 3.20
N VAL A 225 -2.25 2.08 2.66
CA VAL A 225 -3.49 2.06 1.86
C VAL A 225 -3.27 1.24 0.59
N VAL A 226 -2.13 1.44 -0.05
CA VAL A 226 -1.73 0.71 -1.27
C VAL A 226 -1.42 -0.77 -0.96
N LEU A 227 -0.90 -1.06 0.24
CA LEU A 227 -0.75 -2.43 0.73
C LEU A 227 -2.08 -3.14 0.89
N ASN A 228 -3.09 -2.47 1.44
CA ASN A 228 -4.41 -3.05 1.59
C ASN A 228 -5.06 -3.35 0.23
N ILE A 229 -4.95 -2.42 -0.73
CA ILE A 229 -5.42 -2.63 -2.10
C ILE A 229 -4.65 -3.79 -2.75
N GLY A 230 -3.33 -3.84 -2.60
CA GLY A 230 -2.49 -4.91 -3.13
C GLY A 230 -2.83 -6.28 -2.55
N LEU A 231 -3.18 -6.37 -1.26
CA LEU A 231 -3.67 -7.60 -0.64
C LEU A 231 -4.96 -8.08 -1.32
N ILE A 232 -5.94 -7.19 -1.48
CA ILE A 232 -7.21 -7.51 -2.15
C ILE A 232 -6.93 -7.98 -3.58
N VAL A 233 -6.16 -7.21 -4.35
CA VAL A 233 -5.77 -7.56 -5.72
C VAL A 233 -5.05 -8.91 -5.77
N SER A 234 -4.18 -9.21 -4.80
CA SER A 234 -3.45 -10.49 -4.75
C SER A 234 -4.38 -11.69 -4.47
N LEU A 235 -5.44 -11.50 -3.68
CA LEU A 235 -6.43 -12.56 -3.42
C LEU A 235 -7.25 -12.91 -4.66
N PHE A 236 -7.60 -11.91 -5.48
CA PHE A 236 -8.39 -12.12 -6.69
C PHE A 236 -7.53 -12.40 -7.93
N CYS A 237 -6.57 -11.54 -8.24
CA CYS A 237 -5.76 -11.67 -9.45
C CYS A 237 -4.57 -12.62 -9.25
N GLY A 238 -4.02 -12.71 -8.04
CA GLY A 238 -2.75 -13.40 -7.80
C GLY A 238 -1.56 -12.56 -8.27
N ASP A 239 -0.53 -13.18 -8.85
CA ASP A 239 0.70 -12.48 -9.26
C ASP A 239 0.59 -11.90 -10.68
N ILE A 240 0.16 -10.63 -10.74
CA ILE A 240 -0.01 -9.89 -11.99
C ILE A 240 1.34 -9.69 -12.70
N ILE A 241 2.40 -9.41 -11.95
CA ILE A 241 3.72 -9.13 -12.53
C ILE A 241 4.27 -10.38 -13.22
N SER A 242 4.24 -11.51 -12.53
CA SER A 242 4.67 -12.78 -13.14
C SER A 242 3.83 -13.13 -14.36
N LYS A 243 2.53 -12.84 -14.35
CA LYS A 243 1.67 -13.06 -15.52
C LYS A 243 2.05 -12.15 -16.70
N ILE A 244 2.34 -10.87 -16.46
CA ILE A 244 2.79 -9.96 -17.52
C ILE A 244 4.12 -10.46 -18.10
N ILE A 245 5.08 -10.84 -17.25
CA ILE A 245 6.37 -11.36 -17.69
C ILE A 245 6.18 -12.62 -18.55
N SER A 246 5.31 -13.55 -18.14
CA SER A 246 5.05 -14.77 -18.89
C SER A 246 4.34 -14.55 -20.24
N LEU A 247 3.85 -13.35 -20.53
CA LEU A 247 3.27 -12.99 -21.82
C LEU A 247 4.29 -12.31 -22.73
N LEU A 248 5.41 -11.86 -22.18
CA LEU A 248 6.49 -11.18 -22.90
C LEU A 248 7.63 -12.14 -23.30
N VAL A 249 7.67 -13.33 -22.70
CA VAL A 249 8.61 -14.42 -22.96
C VAL A 249 7.85 -15.57 -23.61
#